data_AF-A0A2U1L9S7-F1
#
_entry.id   AF-A0A2U1L9S7-F1
#
_cell.length_a   1.000
_cell.length_b   1.000
_cell.length_c   1.000
_cell.angle_alpha   90.00
_cell.angle_beta   90.00
_cell.angle_gamma   90.00
#
_symmetry.space_group_name_H-M   'P 1'
#
loop_
_entity.id
_entity.type
_entity.pdbx_description
1 polymer ?
#
loop_
_entity_poly.entity_id
_entity_poly.type
_entity_poly.pdbx_seq_one_letter_code
_entity_poly.pdbx_strand_id
1 'polypeptide(L)'
;MVITSLKQKITQNLRTKTLSSISSRVIQRVRISHNLKMTSTNSVGIRPPNTGNLITVLSIDGGGIRGIVPGVILEYLESQLQEMDGNNARLADYFDVISGTSTGGLVSVMLTAPDKNNRPLYAAKDIVPFYLENTPEIFPQIE
;
A
#
# COMPACT_ATOMS: atom_id res chain seq x y z
N MET A 1 -28.95 4.69 -29.30
CA MET A 1 -28.82 5.21 -27.92
C MET A 1 -28.75 4.10 -26.86
N VAL A 2 -29.56 3.05 -26.93
CA VAL A 2 -29.62 1.96 -25.92
C VAL A 2 -28.37 1.08 -25.86
N ILE A 3 -27.79 0.72 -27.01
CA ILE A 3 -26.62 -0.21 -27.08
C ILE A 3 -25.37 0.41 -26.46
N THR A 4 -25.14 1.71 -26.67
CA THR A 4 -23.99 2.43 -26.10
C THR A 4 -24.05 2.47 -24.57
N SER A 5 -25.25 2.69 -24.03
CA SER A 5 -25.49 2.72 -22.58
C SER A 5 -25.30 1.34 -21.94
N LEU A 6 -25.71 0.27 -22.64
CA LEU A 6 -25.49 -1.10 -22.19
C LEU A 6 -24.00 -1.49 -22.20
N LYS A 7 -23.26 -1.09 -23.25
CA LYS A 7 -21.80 -1.28 -23.32
C LYS A 7 -21.09 -0.57 -22.16
N GLN A 8 -21.43 0.69 -21.88
CA GLN A 8 -20.88 1.40 -20.72
C GLN A 8 -21.19 0.69 -19.39
N LYS A 9 -22.43 0.22 -19.22
CA LYS A 9 -22.85 -0.47 -17.99
C LYS A 9 -22.11 -1.79 -17.78
N ILE A 10 -21.86 -2.54 -18.86
CA ILE A 10 -21.07 -3.78 -18.82
C ILE A 10 -19.61 -3.49 -18.50
N THR A 11 -18.99 -2.51 -19.17
CA THR A 11 -17.59 -2.12 -18.92
C THR A 11 -17.37 -1.65 -17.48
N GLN A 12 -18.29 -0.84 -16.94
CA GLN A 12 -18.22 -0.40 -15.54
C GLN A 12 -18.37 -1.56 -14.56
N ASN A 13 -19.30 -2.50 -14.81
CA ASN A 13 -19.47 -3.69 -13.96
C ASN A 13 -18.26 -4.63 -13.97
N LEU A 14 -17.61 -4.76 -15.13
CA LEU A 14 -16.39 -5.57 -15.26
C LEU A 14 -15.21 -4.90 -14.54
N ARG A 15 -15.10 -3.57 -14.62
CA ARG A 15 -14.06 -2.79 -13.91
C ARG A 15 -14.25 -2.88 -12.39
N THR A 16 -15.46 -2.70 -11.88
CA THR A 16 -15.74 -2.78 -10.43
C THR A 16 -15.55 -4.18 -9.85
N LYS A 17 -15.96 -5.24 -10.57
CA LYS A 17 -15.73 -6.63 -10.14
C LYS A 17 -14.26 -7.05 -10.17
N THR A 18 -13.50 -6.54 -11.14
CA THR A 18 -12.06 -6.83 -11.25
C THR A 18 -11.28 -6.12 -10.16
N LEU A 19 -11.60 -4.85 -9.88
CA LEU A 19 -10.98 -4.09 -8.78
C LEU A 19 -11.35 -4.64 -7.40
N SER A 20 -12.59 -5.09 -7.19
CA SER A 20 -12.99 -5.71 -5.90
C SER A 20 -12.35 -7.10 -5.70
N SER A 21 -12.20 -7.88 -6.77
CA SER A 21 -11.51 -9.18 -6.75
C SER A 21 -10.00 -9.04 -6.50
N ILE A 22 -9.35 -8.05 -7.15
CA ILE A 22 -7.92 -7.76 -6.98
C ILE A 22 -7.65 -7.14 -5.60
N SER A 23 -8.49 -6.21 -5.14
CA SER A 23 -8.41 -5.64 -3.78
C SER A 23 -8.47 -6.72 -2.69
N SER A 24 -9.27 -7.78 -2.92
CA SER A 24 -9.42 -8.89 -1.97
C SER A 24 -8.27 -9.90 -2.00
N ARG A 25 -7.45 -9.93 -3.07
CA ARG A 25 -6.35 -10.90 -3.24
C ARG A 25 -4.96 -10.30 -3.02
N VAL A 26 -4.79 -8.99 -3.21
CA VAL A 26 -3.53 -8.28 -2.97
C VAL A 26 -3.40 -7.85 -1.50
N ILE A 27 -4.53 -7.62 -0.80
CA ILE A 27 -4.55 -7.30 0.63
C ILE A 27 -5.04 -8.53 1.39
N GLN A 28 -4.14 -9.28 2.03
CA GLN A 28 -4.55 -10.25 3.02
C GLN A 28 -5.15 -9.51 4.23
N ARG A 29 -6.48 -9.50 4.34
CA ARG A 29 -7.18 -8.95 5.50
C ARG A 29 -7.09 -9.95 6.65
N VAL A 30 -6.19 -9.72 7.59
CA VAL A 30 -6.20 -10.45 8.87
C VAL A 30 -7.34 -9.90 9.73
N ARG A 31 -8.45 -10.64 9.80
CA ARG A 31 -9.55 -10.32 10.71
C ARG A 31 -9.24 -10.88 12.09
N ILE A 32 -8.72 -10.05 13.01
CA ILE A 32 -8.58 -10.46 14.41
C ILE A 32 -9.94 -10.33 15.09
N SER A 33 -10.63 -11.45 15.30
CA SER A 33 -11.85 -11.53 16.11
C SER A 33 -11.50 -11.22 17.57
N HIS A 34 -11.75 -9.98 18.02
CA HIS A 34 -11.59 -9.61 19.41
C HIS A 34 -12.85 -9.97 20.20
N ASN A 35 -12.74 -10.92 21.12
CA ASN A 35 -13.67 -11.08 22.25
C ASN A 35 -13.12 -10.41 23.53
N LEU A 36 -12.26 -9.39 23.37
CA LEU A 36 -11.79 -8.58 24.50
C LEU A 36 -12.56 -7.27 24.56
N LYS A 37 -13.33 -7.09 25.64
CA LYS A 37 -13.64 -5.77 26.15
C LYS A 37 -12.32 -5.08 26.44
N MET A 38 -11.97 -4.06 25.65
CA MET A 38 -10.87 -3.15 25.95
C MET A 38 -11.25 -2.32 27.18
N THR A 39 -10.94 -2.85 28.36
CA THR A 39 -10.83 -2.03 29.57
C THR A 39 -9.52 -1.25 29.47
N SER A 40 -9.60 0.07 29.63
CA SER A 40 -8.46 0.97 29.70
C SER A 40 -7.37 0.42 30.63
N THR A 41 -6.28 -0.08 30.06
CA THR A 41 -5.06 -0.42 30.79
C THR A 41 -3.89 0.24 30.08
N ASN A 42 -3.22 1.14 30.79
CA ASN A 42 -1.92 1.68 30.44
C ASN A 42 -0.90 0.53 30.31
N SER A 43 -0.62 0.06 29.10
CA SER A 43 0.67 -0.55 28.73
C SER A 43 0.67 -0.98 27.25
N VAL A 44 1.65 -0.48 26.51
CA VAL A 44 1.91 -0.61 25.05
C VAL A 44 1.03 0.32 24.20
N GLY A 45 1.63 1.45 23.80
CA GLY A 45 1.01 2.50 22.97
C GLY A 45 0.79 2.07 21.51
N ILE A 46 0.00 1.02 21.29
CA ILE A 46 -0.54 0.73 19.97
C ILE A 46 -1.62 1.77 19.72
N ARG A 47 -1.39 2.65 18.74
CA ARG A 47 -2.39 3.63 18.31
C ARG A 47 -3.68 2.88 17.92
N PRO A 48 -4.87 3.41 18.28
CA PRO A 48 -6.11 2.81 17.79
C PRO A 48 -6.09 2.76 16.27
N PRO A 49 -6.73 1.74 15.65
CA PRO A 49 -6.73 1.60 14.20
C PRO A 49 -7.21 2.89 13.54
N ASN A 50 -6.54 3.31 12.46
CA ASN A 50 -6.87 4.57 11.79
C ASN A 50 -8.30 4.57 11.21
N THR A 51 -8.93 3.40 11.05
CA THR A 51 -10.35 3.25 10.67
C THR A 51 -11.06 2.08 11.40
N GLY A 52 -11.99 2.42 12.32
CA GLY A 52 -12.88 1.44 12.95
C GLY A 52 -12.17 0.43 13.89
N ASN A 53 -12.74 -0.77 14.04
CA ASN A 53 -12.19 -1.84 14.90
C ASN A 53 -11.29 -2.84 14.14
N LEU A 54 -10.83 -2.49 12.94
CA LEU A 54 -10.00 -3.38 12.10
C LEU A 54 -8.58 -2.86 12.02
N ILE A 55 -7.59 -3.73 12.22
CA ILE A 55 -6.19 -3.43 11.99
C ILE A 55 -5.84 -3.73 10.53
N THR A 56 -5.21 -2.79 9.85
CA THR A 56 -4.75 -2.95 8.46
C THR A 56 -3.23 -3.14 8.40
N VAL A 57 -2.79 -4.19 7.71
CA VAL A 57 -1.37 -4.55 7.59
C VAL A 57 -0.99 -4.62 6.11
N LEU A 58 0.10 -3.94 5.75
CA LEU A 58 0.79 -4.09 4.48
C LEU A 58 2.11 -4.84 4.70
N SER A 59 2.27 -5.97 4.01
CA SER A 59 3.52 -6.75 4.02
C SER A 59 4.12 -6.78 2.62
N ILE A 60 5.42 -6.47 2.53
CA ILE A 60 6.16 -6.38 1.27
C ILE A 60 7.31 -7.38 1.30
N ASP A 61 7.25 -8.36 0.39
CA ASP A 61 8.27 -9.39 0.27
C ASP A 61 9.59 -8.83 -0.26
N GLY A 62 10.68 -9.50 0.10
CA GLY A 62 12.00 -9.26 -0.50
C GLY A 62 12.11 -9.82 -1.92
N GLY A 63 13.12 -9.37 -2.67
CA GLY A 63 13.29 -9.86 -4.04
C GLY A 63 14.50 -9.37 -4.81
N GLY A 64 15.44 -8.67 -4.17
CA GLY A 64 16.53 -7.98 -4.86
C GLY A 64 15.95 -6.90 -5.78
N ILE A 65 16.45 -6.83 -7.02
CA ILE A 65 15.93 -5.91 -8.05
C ILE A 65 14.44 -6.08 -8.35
N ARG A 66 13.86 -7.25 -8.05
CA ARG A 66 12.42 -7.51 -8.28
C ARG A 66 11.51 -6.70 -7.37
N GLY A 67 12.04 -5.90 -6.44
CA GLY A 67 11.28 -4.89 -5.69
C GLY A 67 10.53 -3.88 -6.57
N ILE A 68 10.91 -3.75 -7.85
CA ILE A 68 10.14 -3.00 -8.85
C ILE A 68 8.70 -3.54 -8.99
N VAL A 69 8.50 -4.87 -8.91
CA VAL A 69 7.17 -5.48 -9.07
C VAL A 69 6.19 -5.03 -7.97
N PRO A 70 6.48 -5.15 -6.66
CA PRO A 70 5.62 -4.56 -5.65
C PRO A 70 5.58 -3.03 -5.75
N GLY A 71 6.67 -2.36 -6.18
CA GLY A 71 6.66 -0.91 -6.42
C GLY A 71 5.55 -0.45 -7.37
N VAL A 72 5.38 -1.11 -8.52
CA VAL A 72 4.30 -0.81 -9.49
C VAL A 72 2.91 -1.04 -8.89
N ILE A 73 2.74 -2.11 -8.10
CA ILE A 73 1.45 -2.42 -7.45
C ILE A 73 1.10 -1.35 -6.41
N LEU A 74 2.10 -0.90 -5.63
CA LEU A 74 1.94 0.10 -4.59
C LEU A 74 1.66 1.48 -5.17
N GLU A 75 2.33 1.86 -6.27
CA GLU A 75 2.03 3.08 -7.03
C GLU A 75 0.56 3.09 -7.47
N TYR A 76 0.10 2.00 -8.09
CA TYR A 76 -1.28 1.89 -8.51
C TYR A 76 -2.24 1.99 -7.33
N LEU A 77 -1.99 1.25 -6.25
CA LEU A 77 -2.83 1.30 -5.05
C LEU A 77 -2.92 2.72 -4.47
N GLU A 78 -1.79 3.40 -4.31
CA GLU A 78 -1.77 4.76 -3.77
C GLU A 78 -2.50 5.75 -4.69
N SER A 79 -2.37 5.61 -6.02
CA SER A 79 -3.13 6.44 -6.97
C SER A 79 -4.64 6.28 -6.82
N GLN A 80 -5.13 5.05 -6.57
CA GLN A 80 -6.57 4.82 -6.37
C GLN A 80 -7.06 5.44 -5.06
N LEU A 81 -6.24 5.42 -4.02
CA LEU A 81 -6.55 6.11 -2.76
C LEU A 81 -6.56 7.63 -2.95
N GLN A 82 -5.64 8.17 -3.76
CA GLN A 82 -5.60 9.59 -4.09
C GLN A 82 -6.79 10.05 -4.95
N GLU A 83 -7.28 9.20 -5.86
CA GLU A 83 -8.52 9.47 -6.61
C GLU A 83 -9.75 9.57 -5.69
N MET A 84 -9.76 8.81 -4.59
CA MET A 84 -10.87 8.77 -3.63
C MET A 84 -10.81 9.89 -2.59
N ASP A 85 -9.64 10.08 -1.98
CA ASP A 85 -9.49 10.90 -0.76
C ASP A 85 -8.56 12.13 -0.98
N GLY A 86 -8.02 12.29 -2.19
CA GLY A 86 -7.24 13.44 -2.63
C GLY A 86 -5.73 13.18 -2.75
N ASN A 87 -5.04 14.03 -3.51
CA ASN A 87 -3.62 13.86 -3.91
C ASN A 87 -2.61 13.75 -2.74
N ASN A 88 -3.00 14.16 -1.54
CA ASN A 88 -2.15 14.09 -0.35
C ASN A 88 -2.23 12.74 0.38
N ALA A 89 -3.17 11.87 0.00
CA ALA A 89 -3.30 10.52 0.53
C ALA A 89 -2.01 9.72 0.28
N ARG A 90 -1.54 9.01 1.31
CA ARG A 90 -0.38 8.13 1.28
C ARG A 90 -0.72 6.78 1.87
N LEU A 91 -0.02 5.73 1.45
CA LEU A 91 -0.22 4.38 2.01
C LEU A 91 -0.15 4.34 3.55
N ALA A 92 0.76 5.12 4.15
CA ALA A 92 0.91 5.23 5.60
C ALA A 92 -0.33 5.80 6.34
N ASP A 93 -1.28 6.43 5.63
CA ASP A 93 -2.53 6.91 6.22
C ASP A 93 -3.55 5.78 6.41
N TYR A 94 -3.44 4.70 5.64
CA TYR A 94 -4.44 3.63 5.58
C TYR A 94 -3.99 2.34 6.26
N PHE A 95 -2.69 2.16 6.47
CA PHE A 95 -2.11 0.97 7.07
C PHE A 95 -1.57 1.29 8.46
N ASP A 96 -2.12 0.61 9.48
CA ASP A 96 -1.63 0.72 10.85
C ASP A 96 -0.22 0.13 10.99
N VAL A 97 0.08 -0.89 10.18
CA VAL A 97 1.39 -1.54 10.13
C VAL A 97 1.84 -1.69 8.68
N ILE A 98 3.05 -1.20 8.37
CA ILE A 98 3.75 -1.46 7.12
C ILE A 98 5.04 -2.20 7.46
N SER A 99 5.23 -3.35 6.85
CA SER A 99 6.39 -4.21 7.09
C SER A 99 6.95 -4.75 5.78
N GLY A 100 8.24 -5.07 5.78
CA GLY A 100 8.84 -5.79 4.67
C GLY A 100 10.21 -6.35 4.99
N THR A 101 10.65 -7.31 4.19
CA THR A 101 11.92 -8.02 4.37
C THR A 101 12.87 -7.68 3.22
N SER A 102 14.16 -7.46 3.50
CA SER A 102 15.17 -7.12 2.48
C SER A 102 14.74 -5.88 1.66
N THR A 103 14.68 -5.98 0.34
CA THR A 103 14.15 -4.94 -0.56
C THR A 103 12.78 -4.42 -0.12
N GLY A 104 11.89 -5.28 0.36
CA GLY A 104 10.58 -4.85 0.88
C GLY A 104 10.67 -4.04 2.17
N GLY A 105 11.72 -4.27 2.96
CA GLY A 105 12.05 -3.45 4.13
C GLY A 105 12.53 -2.05 3.75
N LEU A 106 13.38 -1.95 2.72
CA LEU A 106 13.78 -0.66 2.15
C LEU A 106 12.55 0.13 1.65
N VAL A 107 11.67 -0.53 0.89
CA VAL A 107 10.40 0.09 0.43
C VAL A 107 9.52 0.51 1.60
N SER A 108 9.40 -0.31 2.65
CA SER A 108 8.64 0.06 3.85
C SER A 108 9.18 1.33 4.49
N VAL A 109 10.50 1.48 4.60
CA VAL A 109 11.13 2.70 5.15
C VAL A 109 10.87 3.90 4.22
N MET A 110 11.00 3.75 2.90
CA MET A 110 10.69 4.84 1.96
C MET A 110 9.26 5.38 2.16
N LEU A 111 8.30 4.48 2.37
CA LEU A 111 6.88 4.82 2.55
C LEU A 111 6.50 5.31 3.96
N THR A 112 7.41 5.24 4.94
CA THR A 112 7.08 5.55 6.35
C THR A 112 8.03 6.54 7.02
N ALA A 113 9.24 6.72 6.50
CA ALA A 113 10.20 7.69 7.01
C ALA A 113 9.62 9.11 6.91
N PRO A 114 9.53 9.87 8.01
CA PRO A 114 8.92 11.19 8.00
C PRO A 114 9.83 12.23 7.37
N ASP A 115 9.25 13.13 6.59
CA ASP A 115 9.84 14.39 6.16
C ASP A 115 9.70 15.48 7.26
N LYS A 116 10.12 16.71 6.94
CA LYS A 116 10.00 17.87 7.85
C LYS A 116 8.56 18.22 8.25
N ASN A 117 7.56 17.73 7.51
CA ASN A 117 6.14 17.93 7.77
C ASN A 117 5.49 16.71 8.43
N ASN A 118 6.29 15.73 8.86
CA ASN A 118 5.83 14.47 9.44
C ASN A 118 4.93 13.66 8.48
N ARG A 119 5.22 13.73 7.17
CA ARG A 119 4.61 12.94 6.09
C ARG A 119 5.63 11.97 5.51
N PRO A 120 5.23 10.85 4.87
CA PRO A 120 6.15 9.99 4.17
C PRO A 120 7.05 10.77 3.19
N LEU A 121 8.37 10.56 3.31
CA LEU A 121 9.38 11.21 2.49
C LEU A 121 9.22 10.85 1.00
N TYR A 122 8.82 9.61 0.72
CA TYR A 122 8.53 9.12 -0.63
C TYR A 122 7.05 8.79 -0.78
N ALA A 123 6.50 9.09 -1.95
CA ALA A 123 5.24 8.51 -2.42
C ALA A 123 5.51 7.17 -3.10
N ALA A 124 4.48 6.35 -3.27
CA ALA A 124 4.63 5.02 -3.86
C ALA A 124 5.13 5.07 -5.31
N LYS A 125 4.74 6.11 -6.07
CA LYS A 125 5.24 6.38 -7.43
C LYS A 125 6.75 6.61 -7.52
N ASP A 126 7.40 6.97 -6.41
CA ASP A 126 8.83 7.28 -6.37
C ASP A 126 9.69 6.00 -6.20
N ILE A 127 9.06 4.85 -5.87
CA ILE A 127 9.76 3.58 -5.62
C ILE A 127 10.43 3.04 -6.89
N VAL A 128 9.71 3.03 -8.02
CA VAL A 128 10.25 2.49 -9.28
C VAL A 128 11.39 3.35 -9.81
N PRO A 129 11.26 4.70 -9.90
CA PRO A 129 12.37 5.58 -10.24
C PRO A 129 13.60 5.36 -9.35
N PHE A 130 13.40 5.26 -8.03
CA PHE A 130 14.49 4.99 -7.09
C PHE A 130 15.26 3.72 -7.47
N TYR A 131 14.58 2.60 -7.76
CA TYR A 131 15.28 1.39 -8.20
C TYR A 131 15.99 1.61 -9.53
N LEU A 132 15.34 2.19 -10.53
CA LEU A 132 15.97 2.39 -11.85
C LEU A 132 17.26 3.21 -11.77
N GLU A 133 17.28 4.23 -10.90
CA GLU A 133 18.44 5.10 -10.70
C GLU A 133 19.53 4.45 -9.85
N ASN A 134 19.17 3.76 -8.76
CA ASN A 134 20.14 3.29 -7.76
C ASN A 134 20.60 1.84 -7.98
N THR A 135 19.93 1.08 -8.86
CA THR A 135 20.25 -0.34 -9.10
C THR A 135 21.71 -0.59 -9.50
N PRO A 136 22.36 0.19 -10.38
CA PRO A 136 23.75 -0.04 -10.74
C PRO A 136 24.71 0.04 -9.55
N GLU A 137 24.40 0.90 -8.56
CA GLU A 137 25.21 1.06 -7.35
C GLU A 137 24.87 0.02 -6.28
N ILE A 138 23.58 -0.32 -6.12
CA ILE A 138 23.11 -1.30 -5.13
C ILE A 138 23.46 -2.74 -5.55
N PHE A 139 23.37 -3.03 -6.85
CA PHE A 139 23.61 -4.33 -7.45
C PHE A 139 24.66 -4.23 -8.57
N PRO A 140 25.92 -3.87 -8.24
CA PRO A 140 26.97 -3.72 -9.23
C PRO A 140 27.22 -5.04 -9.96
N GLN A 141 27.33 -4.98 -11.29
CA GLN A 141 27.78 -6.12 -12.07
C GLN A 141 29.28 -6.26 -11.88
N ILE A 142 29.71 -7.42 -11.38
CA ILE A 142 31.13 -7.75 -11.32
C ILE A 142 31.51 -8.20 -12.73
N GLU A 143 32.33 -7.40 -13.42
CA GLU A 143 32.98 -7.79 -14.68
C GLU A 143 34.01 -8.90 -14.48
#